data_AF-A0A1V5BBU6-F1
#
_entry.id   AF-A0A1V5BBU6-F1
#
_cell.length_a   1.000
_cell.length_b   1.000
_cell.length_c   1.000
_cell.angle_alpha   90.00
_cell.angle_beta   90.00
_cell.angle_gamma   90.00
#
_symmetry.space_group_name_H-M   'P 1'
#
loop_
_entity.id
_entity.type
_entity.pdbx_description
1 polymer ?
#
loop_
_entity_poly.entity_id
_entity_poly.type
_entity_poly.pdbx_seq_one_letter_code
_entity_poly.pdbx_strand_id
1 'polypeptide(L)'
;MRNLTDFAILQEYERIKKLGDRLVEIGSRINWEGFRPKLEAMFKNNTDRGGRPNLDVVVMLKSLVIQQLYNLSDEQLKHELADRISFRVFLGTTEVVPDSTTIWKFGERLAETGADKEVWAEMQRQLDTMNLKVQKGNHARCHFHNI
;
A
#
# COMPACT_ATOMS: atom_id res chain seq x y z
N MET A 1 -16.48 2.38 -11.33
CA MET A 1 -17.87 2.86 -11.10
C MET A 1 -18.07 2.89 -9.60
N ARG A 2 -18.65 3.94 -9.01
CA ARG A 2 -18.94 3.99 -7.56
C ARG A 2 -20.27 3.28 -7.31
N ASN A 3 -20.27 2.15 -6.61
CA ASN A 3 -21.49 1.39 -6.32
C ASN A 3 -22.09 1.77 -4.93
N LEU A 4 -23.22 1.16 -4.55
CA LEU A 4 -23.89 1.45 -3.27
C LEU A 4 -23.01 1.14 -2.04
N THR A 5 -22.23 0.06 -2.12
CA THR A 5 -21.29 -0.37 -1.08
C THR A 5 -20.20 0.68 -0.88
N ASP A 6 -19.62 1.19 -1.97
CA ASP A 6 -18.63 2.27 -1.93
C ASP A 6 -19.18 3.52 -1.24
N PHE A 7 -20.41 3.92 -1.61
CA PHE A 7 -21.06 5.07 -1.01
C PHE A 7 -21.28 4.89 0.50
N ALA A 8 -21.80 3.73 0.91
CA ALA A 8 -22.05 3.43 2.32
C ALA A 8 -20.76 3.44 3.16
N ILE A 9 -19.67 2.87 2.62
CA ILE A 9 -18.38 2.83 3.31
C ILE A 9 -17.78 4.23 3.44
N LEU A 10 -17.83 5.04 2.38
CA LEU A 10 -17.32 6.41 2.42
C LEU A 10 -18.14 7.28 3.37
N GLN A 11 -19.47 7.09 3.42
CA GLN A 11 -20.33 7.79 4.36
C GLN A 11 -20.01 7.42 5.81
N GLU A 12 -19.82 6.13 6.11
CA GLU A 12 -19.42 5.68 7.43
C GLU A 12 -18.00 6.14 7.79
N TYR A 13 -17.10 6.16 6.81
CA TYR A 13 -15.75 6.68 6.97
C TYR A 13 -15.75 8.14 7.44
N GLU A 14 -16.57 9.00 6.86
CA GLU A 14 -16.66 10.42 7.27
C GLU A 14 -17.13 10.61 8.72
N ARG A 15 -17.81 9.62 9.32
CA ARG A 15 -18.15 9.64 10.74
C ARG A 15 -16.94 9.33 11.61
N ILE A 16 -16.17 8.30 11.26
CA ILE A 16 -15.00 7.85 12.04
C ILE A 16 -13.76 8.73 11.82
N LYS A 17 -13.63 9.35 10.63
CA LYS A 17 -12.54 10.27 10.29
C LYS A 17 -12.41 11.41 11.28
N LYS A 18 -13.52 11.86 11.87
CA LYS A 18 -13.56 12.91 12.91
C LYS A 18 -12.85 12.51 14.21
N LEU A 19 -12.63 11.21 14.43
CA LEU A 19 -11.90 10.68 15.59
C LEU A 19 -10.37 10.66 15.36
N GLY A 20 -9.92 11.01 14.16
CA GLY A 20 -8.52 11.03 13.76
C GLY A 20 -8.07 9.71 13.13
N ASP A 21 -7.78 9.73 11.84
CA ASP A 21 -7.22 8.60 11.10
C ASP A 21 -5.86 8.96 10.49
N ARG A 22 -4.81 8.69 11.28
CA ARG A 22 -3.43 8.95 10.87
C ARG A 22 -3.01 8.17 9.63
N LEU A 23 -3.54 6.96 9.41
CA LEU A 23 -3.13 6.12 8.28
C LEU A 23 -3.56 6.79 6.97
N VAL A 24 -4.84 7.17 6.88
CA VAL A 24 -5.37 7.84 5.69
C VAL A 24 -4.79 9.25 5.54
N GLU A 25 -4.57 9.99 6.63
CA GLU A 25 -3.90 11.29 6.56
C GLU A 25 -2.48 11.20 5.98
N ILE A 26 -1.64 10.29 6.49
CA ILE A 26 -0.28 10.09 5.97
C ILE A 26 -0.35 9.60 4.53
N GLY A 27 -1.21 8.60 4.27
CA GLY A 27 -1.42 8.05 2.94
C GLY A 27 -1.85 9.07 1.91
N SER A 28 -2.65 10.07 2.29
CA SER A 28 -3.12 11.12 1.38
C SER A 28 -2.01 12.06 0.90
N ARG A 29 -0.88 12.11 1.61
CA ARG A 29 0.28 12.95 1.25
C ARG A 29 1.21 12.26 0.26
N ILE A 30 1.19 10.92 0.23
CA ILE A 30 2.06 10.11 -0.64
C ILE A 30 1.51 10.13 -2.07
N ASN A 31 2.37 10.45 -3.04
CA ASN A 31 2.08 10.30 -4.46
C ASN A 31 2.26 8.84 -4.87
N TRP A 32 1.20 8.05 -4.66
CA TRP A 32 1.17 6.62 -4.97
C TRP A 32 1.35 6.30 -6.46
N GLU A 33 0.87 7.17 -7.34
CA GLU A 33 1.02 6.99 -8.79
C GLU A 33 2.48 7.17 -9.24
N GLY A 34 3.30 7.89 -8.46
CA GLY A 34 4.74 7.99 -8.69
C GLY A 34 5.48 6.65 -8.64
N PHE A 35 4.92 5.64 -7.96
CA PHE A 35 5.50 4.29 -7.90
C PHE A 35 5.10 3.43 -9.10
N ARG A 36 3.97 3.72 -9.76
CA ARG A 36 3.39 2.87 -10.81
C ARG A 36 4.38 2.50 -11.91
N PRO A 37 5.18 3.42 -12.50
CA PRO A 37 6.10 3.05 -13.57
C PRO A 37 7.11 1.98 -13.15
N LYS A 38 7.63 2.06 -11.92
CA LYS A 38 8.57 1.09 -11.35
C LYS A 38 7.89 -0.26 -11.09
N LEU A 39 6.69 -0.21 -10.53
CA LEU A 39 5.92 -1.42 -10.23
C LEU A 39 5.49 -2.16 -11.50
N GLU A 40 5.02 -1.44 -12.52
CA GLU A 40 4.60 -2.02 -13.79
C GLU A 40 5.77 -2.60 -14.58
N ALA A 41 6.98 -2.01 -14.46
CA ALA A 41 8.19 -2.53 -15.10
C ALA A 41 8.59 -3.94 -14.60
N MET A 42 8.12 -4.37 -13.43
CA MET A 42 8.34 -5.73 -12.93
C MET A 42 7.63 -6.80 -13.77
N PHE A 43 6.61 -6.41 -14.55
CA PHE A 43 5.76 -7.31 -15.31
C PHE A 43 6.26 -7.40 -16.76
N LYS A 44 6.81 -8.56 -17.14
CA LYS A 44 7.25 -8.82 -18.51
C LYS A 44 6.03 -9.09 -19.41
N ASN A 45 5.86 -8.25 -20.44
CA ASN A 45 4.85 -8.31 -21.51
C ASN A 45 3.39 -8.08 -21.10
N ASN A 46 2.70 -7.21 -21.83
CA ASN A 46 1.23 -7.01 -21.79
C ASN A 46 0.46 -8.16 -22.47
N THR A 47 0.98 -9.40 -22.45
CA THR A 47 0.33 -10.56 -23.06
C THR A 47 -0.16 -11.52 -21.99
N ASP A 48 -1.26 -12.22 -22.26
CA ASP A 48 -1.93 -13.15 -21.33
C ASP A 48 -1.06 -14.31 -20.80
N ARG A 49 0.16 -14.47 -21.32
CA ARG A 49 1.14 -15.49 -20.94
C ARG A 49 2.20 -15.01 -19.94
N GLY A 50 2.29 -13.68 -19.70
CA GLY A 50 3.13 -13.03 -18.69
C GLY A 50 2.27 -12.19 -17.75
N GLY A 51 2.22 -12.57 -16.47
CA GLY A 51 1.13 -12.15 -15.57
C GLY A 51 1.30 -10.78 -14.94
N ARG A 52 0.84 -9.71 -15.61
CA ARG A 52 0.39 -8.46 -14.97
C ARG A 52 -0.58 -8.82 -13.83
N PRO A 53 -0.55 -8.16 -12.66
CA PRO A 53 -1.45 -8.55 -11.60
C PRO A 53 -2.88 -8.22 -12.04
N ASN A 54 -3.83 -9.10 -11.69
CA ASN A 54 -5.25 -8.86 -11.93
C ASN A 54 -5.78 -7.67 -11.10
N LEU A 55 -5.01 -7.26 -10.08
CA LEU A 55 -5.27 -6.12 -9.21
C LEU A 55 -4.32 -4.98 -9.50
N ASP A 56 -4.77 -3.75 -9.26
CA ASP A 56 -3.96 -2.57 -9.45
C ASP A 56 -2.67 -2.62 -8.60
N VAL A 57 -1.53 -2.35 -9.23
CA VAL A 57 -0.20 -2.41 -8.58
C VAL A 57 -0.07 -1.45 -7.39
N VAL A 58 -0.76 -0.31 -7.43
CA VAL A 58 -0.78 0.66 -6.34
C VAL A 58 -1.58 0.12 -5.15
N VAL A 59 -2.70 -0.58 -5.40
CA VAL A 59 -3.45 -1.26 -4.34
C VAL A 59 -2.57 -2.31 -3.66
N MET A 60 -1.83 -3.09 -4.45
CA MET A 60 -0.89 -4.09 -3.90
C MET A 60 0.22 -3.45 -3.05
N LEU A 61 0.82 -2.36 -3.52
CA LEU A 61 1.83 -1.63 -2.77
C LEU A 61 1.27 -1.08 -1.44
N LYS A 62 0.08 -0.48 -1.47
CA LYS A 62 -0.58 0.03 -0.26
C LYS A 62 -0.90 -1.09 0.74
N SER A 63 -1.29 -2.26 0.26
CA SER A 63 -1.49 -3.45 1.12
C SER A 63 -0.20 -3.84 1.83
N LEU A 64 0.94 -3.88 1.13
CA LEU A 64 2.24 -4.13 1.77
C LEU A 64 2.61 -3.05 2.80
N VAL A 65 2.29 -1.78 2.53
CA VAL A 65 2.52 -0.70 3.52
C VAL A 65 1.69 -0.94 4.79
N ILE A 66 0.41 -1.32 4.67
CA ILE A 66 -0.42 -1.68 5.83
C ILE A 66 0.20 -2.88 6.57
N GLN A 67 0.62 -3.92 5.83
CA GLN A 67 1.26 -5.09 6.41
C GLN A 67 2.43 -4.72 7.32
N GLN A 68 3.32 -3.85 6.84
CA GLN A 68 4.51 -3.42 7.56
C GLN A 68 4.19 -2.49 8.73
N LEU A 69 3.27 -1.53 8.54
CA LEU A 69 2.91 -0.57 9.60
C LEU A 69 2.24 -1.24 10.80
N TYR A 70 1.50 -2.33 10.58
CA TYR A 70 0.76 -3.06 11.61
C TYR A 70 1.35 -4.44 11.94
N ASN A 71 2.50 -4.79 11.36
CA ASN A 71 3.20 -6.06 11.56
C ASN A 71 2.27 -7.29 11.38
N LEU A 72 1.54 -7.32 10.26
CA LEU A 72 0.55 -8.35 9.95
C LEU A 72 1.15 -9.47 9.08
N SER A 73 0.71 -10.71 9.28
CA SER A 73 0.90 -11.77 8.29
C SER A 73 0.02 -11.54 7.04
N ASP A 74 0.27 -12.25 5.94
CA ASP A 74 -0.55 -12.13 4.72
C ASP A 74 -2.03 -12.48 4.98
N GLU A 75 -2.29 -13.50 5.80
CA GLU A 75 -3.65 -13.88 6.20
C GLU A 75 -4.29 -12.83 7.10
N GLN A 76 -3.55 -12.33 8.10
CA GLN A 76 -4.06 -11.26 8.97
C GLN A 76 -4.37 -10.00 8.17
N LEU A 77 -3.50 -9.61 7.23
CA LEU A 77 -3.72 -8.48 6.36
C LEU A 77 -5.04 -8.64 5.60
N LYS A 78 -5.28 -9.79 4.95
CA LYS A 78 -6.54 -10.06 4.24
C LYS A 78 -7.76 -9.90 5.15
N HIS A 79 -7.71 -10.46 6.35
CA HIS A 79 -8.79 -10.33 7.34
C HIS A 79 -9.02 -8.88 7.75
N GLU A 80 -7.96 -8.14 8.08
CA GLU A 80 -8.02 -6.74 8.50
C GLU A 80 -8.47 -5.80 7.37
N LEU A 81 -8.08 -6.07 6.12
CA LEU A 81 -8.54 -5.32 4.95
C LEU A 81 -10.04 -5.51 4.70
N ALA A 82 -10.60 -6.68 5.03
CA ALA A 82 -12.03 -6.93 4.92
C ALA A 82 -12.84 -6.24 6.04
N ASP A 83 -12.28 -6.18 7.25
CA ASP A 83 -12.96 -5.68 8.45
C ASP A 83 -12.87 -4.16 8.60
N ARG A 84 -11.69 -3.57 8.35
CA ARG A 84 -11.42 -2.18 8.71
C ARG A 84 -11.73 -1.21 7.58
N ILE A 85 -12.73 -0.35 7.81
CA ILE A 85 -13.12 0.73 6.88
C ILE A 85 -11.95 1.65 6.53
N SER A 86 -11.13 2.04 7.51
CA SER A 86 -9.97 2.92 7.27
C SER A 86 -8.94 2.29 6.31
N PHE A 87 -8.77 0.97 6.35
CA PHE A 87 -7.85 0.26 5.46
C PHE A 87 -8.38 0.25 4.03
N ARG A 88 -9.67 -0.02 3.84
CA ARG A 88 -10.33 0.02 2.52
C ARG A 88 -10.27 1.41 1.90
N VAL A 89 -10.50 2.44 2.71
CA VAL A 89 -10.36 3.84 2.28
C VAL A 89 -8.91 4.18 1.93
N PHE A 90 -7.94 3.73 2.73
CA PHE A 90 -6.52 3.91 2.44
C PHE A 90 -6.12 3.26 1.11
N LEU A 91 -6.56 2.01 0.86
CA LEU A 91 -6.32 1.31 -0.40
C LEU A 91 -6.91 2.09 -1.59
N GLY A 92 -8.03 2.79 -1.39
CA GLY A 92 -8.77 3.46 -2.46
C GLY A 92 -9.64 2.48 -3.26
N THR A 93 -9.84 1.27 -2.73
CA THR A 93 -10.76 0.26 -3.24
C THR A 93 -11.60 -0.26 -2.09
N THR A 94 -12.91 -0.23 -2.29
CA THR A 94 -13.90 -0.69 -1.32
C THR A 94 -14.37 -2.09 -1.70
N GLU A 95 -14.54 -2.41 -2.97
CA GLU A 95 -15.05 -3.74 -3.37
C GLU A 95 -13.99 -4.85 -3.32
N VAL A 96 -12.73 -4.51 -3.59
CA VAL A 96 -11.70 -5.51 -3.88
C VAL A 96 -10.69 -5.60 -2.73
N VAL A 97 -10.69 -6.75 -2.06
CA VAL A 97 -9.69 -7.12 -1.06
C VAL A 97 -8.69 -8.08 -1.71
N PRO A 98 -7.40 -7.73 -1.79
CA PRO A 98 -6.38 -8.64 -2.31
C PRO A 98 -6.32 -9.94 -1.51
N ASP A 99 -6.20 -11.07 -2.21
CA ASP A 99 -5.96 -12.36 -1.57
C ASP A 99 -4.54 -12.43 -1.02
N SER A 100 -4.34 -13.13 0.10
CA SER A 100 -3.05 -13.30 0.77
C SER A 100 -1.98 -13.86 -0.17
N THR A 101 -2.34 -14.85 -1.00
CA THR A 101 -1.42 -15.44 -1.98
C THR A 101 -1.01 -14.45 -3.08
N THR A 102 -1.88 -13.50 -3.40
CA THR A 102 -1.60 -12.45 -4.40
C THR A 102 -0.65 -11.40 -3.83
N ILE A 103 -0.83 -11.04 -2.55
CA ILE A 103 0.07 -10.14 -1.81
C ILE A 103 1.46 -10.75 -1.71
N TRP A 104 1.55 -12.02 -1.30
CA TRP A 104 2.80 -12.74 -1.19
C TRP A 104 3.58 -12.78 -2.52
N LYS A 105 2.94 -13.19 -3.63
CA LYS A 105 3.57 -13.22 -4.97
C LYS A 105 4.05 -11.84 -5.44
N PHE A 106 3.33 -10.78 -5.06
CA PHE A 106 3.73 -9.41 -5.40
C PHE A 106 4.98 -8.98 -4.63
N GLY A 107 5.06 -9.32 -3.34
CA GLY A 107 6.25 -9.11 -2.52
C GLY A 107 7.46 -9.89 -3.02
N GLU A 108 7.28 -11.18 -3.36
CA GLU A 108 8.32 -12.02 -3.94
C GLU A 108 8.87 -11.39 -5.24
N ARG A 109 7.98 -10.93 -6.12
CA ARG A 109 8.39 -10.28 -7.37
C ARG A 109 9.14 -8.96 -7.16
N LEU A 110 8.77 -8.16 -6.16
CA LEU A 110 9.51 -6.96 -5.81
C LEU A 110 10.96 -7.28 -5.44
N ALA A 111 11.16 -8.33 -4.64
CA ALA A 111 12.49 -8.78 -4.22
C ALA A 111 13.31 -9.36 -5.39
N GLU A 112 12.69 -10.23 -6.21
CA GLU A 112 13.34 -10.85 -7.36
C GLU A 112 13.81 -9.83 -8.41
N THR A 113 13.04 -8.75 -8.60
CA THR A 113 13.35 -7.70 -9.59
C THR A 113 14.22 -6.59 -9.03
N GLY A 114 14.46 -6.54 -7.72
CA GLY A 114 15.17 -5.45 -7.04
C GLY A 114 14.36 -4.14 -6.99
N ALA A 115 13.08 -4.18 -7.36
CA ALA A 115 12.19 -3.03 -7.37
C ALA A 115 11.79 -2.60 -5.94
N ASP A 116 11.95 -3.48 -4.96
CA ASP A 116 11.83 -3.16 -3.52
C ASP A 116 12.71 -1.97 -3.12
N LYS A 117 13.98 -1.96 -3.56
CA LYS A 117 14.95 -0.88 -3.27
C LYS A 117 14.55 0.42 -3.93
N GLU A 118 14.01 0.33 -5.14
CA GLU A 118 13.56 1.50 -5.90
C GLU A 118 12.29 2.11 -5.31
N VAL A 119 11.35 1.28 -4.89
CA VAL A 119 10.14 1.70 -4.17
C VAL A 119 10.53 2.34 -2.85
N TRP A 120 11.48 1.74 -2.11
CA TRP A 120 11.98 2.32 -0.87
C TRP A 120 12.62 3.70 -1.07
N ALA A 121 13.49 3.83 -2.07
CA ALA A 121 14.13 5.11 -2.40
C ALA A 121 13.10 6.18 -2.79
N GLU A 122 12.08 5.83 -3.57
CA GLU A 122 11.00 6.75 -3.94
C GLU A 122 10.15 7.15 -2.73
N MET A 123 9.83 6.20 -1.85
CA MET A 123 9.11 6.48 -0.60
C MET A 123 9.88 7.47 0.26
N GLN A 124 11.18 7.23 0.47
CA GLN A 124 12.03 8.11 1.26
C GLN A 124 12.11 9.52 0.64
N ARG A 125 12.28 9.61 -0.69
CA ARG A 125 12.30 10.89 -1.42
C ARG A 125 11.02 11.70 -1.18
N GLN A 126 9.86 11.04 -1.24
CA GLN A 126 8.58 11.70 -0.99
C GLN A 126 8.46 12.17 0.47
N LEU A 127 8.83 11.34 1.44
CA LEU A 127 8.82 11.69 2.86
C LEU A 127 9.74 12.88 3.18
N ASP A 128 10.94 12.90 2.61
CA ASP A 128 11.91 14.00 2.78
C ASP A 128 11.36 15.31 2.20
N THR A 129 10.70 15.25 1.04
CA THR A 129 10.09 16.41 0.36
C THR A 129 8.95 17.03 1.18
N MET A 130 8.23 16.23 1.98
CA MET A 130 7.16 16.71 2.86
C MET A 130 7.68 17.48 4.08
N ASN A 131 8.99 17.74 4.17
CA ASN A 131 9.62 18.55 5.21
C ASN A 131 9.38 18.01 6.63
N LEU A 132 9.22 16.69 6.76
CA LEU A 132 9.52 15.97 8.00
C LEU A 132 11.05 15.93 8.13
N LYS A 133 11.68 17.06 8.48
CA LYS A 133 13.04 17.01 9.04
C LYS A 133 12.93 16.23 10.35
N VAL A 134 13.20 14.93 10.31
CA VAL A 134 13.57 14.19 11.51
C VAL A 134 14.84 14.87 12.03
N GLN A 135 14.71 15.74 13.04
CA GLN A 135 15.86 16.04 13.87
C GLN A 135 16.30 14.71 14.45
N LYS A 136 17.59 14.42 14.30
CA LYS A 136 18.24 13.19 14.74
C LYS A 136 18.17 13.11 16.27
N GLY A 137 17.01 12.74 16.80
CA GLY A 137 16.83 12.28 18.17
C GLY A 137 17.28 10.83 18.21
N ASN A 138 18.23 10.52 19.08
CA ASN A 138 18.91 9.24 19.15
C ASN A 138 17.93 8.05 19.19
N HIS A 139 18.20 7.07 18.31
CA HIS A 139 17.71 5.69 18.29
C HIS A 139 16.29 5.46 17.73
N ALA A 140 16.22 5.27 16.41
CA ALA A 140 15.39 4.24 15.82
C ALA A 140 16.07 3.71 14.55
N ARG A 141 16.56 2.47 14.62
CA ARG A 141 16.92 1.67 13.46
C ARG A 141 15.64 1.42 12.65
N CYS A 142 15.38 2.22 11.62
CA CYS A 142 14.52 1.78 10.52
C CYS A 142 15.39 0.90 9.61
N HIS A 143 15.44 -0.39 9.94
CA HIS A 143 16.01 -1.39 9.06
C HIS A 143 14.96 -1.79 8.03
N PHE A 144 15.09 -1.25 6.81
CA PHE A 144 14.54 -1.87 5.60
C PHE A 144 15.54 -2.92 5.10
N HIS A 145 15.82 -3.90 5.96
CA HIS A 145 16.63 -5.07 5.65
C HIS A 145 15.89 -6.28 6.21
N ASN A 146 15.03 -6.84 5.36
CA ASN A 146 14.63 -8.24 5.28
C ASN A 146 13.36 -8.33 4.45
N ILE A 147 13.53 -8.16 3.14
CA ILE A 147 12.82 -8.93 2.12
C ILE A 147 13.90 -9.39 1.14
#